data_AF-A0A5C8NV36-F1
#
_entry.id   AF-A0A5C8NV36-F1
#
_cell.length_a   1.000
_cell.length_b   1.000
_cell.length_c   1.000
_cell.angle_alpha   90.00
_cell.angle_beta   90.00
_cell.angle_gamma   90.00
#
_symmetry.space_group_name_H-M   'P 1'
#
loop_
_entity.id
_entity.type
_entity.pdbx_description
1 polymer ?
#
loop_
_entity_poly.entity_id
_entity_poly.type
_entity_poly.pdbx_seq_one_letter_code
_entity_poly.pdbx_strand_id
1 'polypeptide(L)' 'MGNKSALITKVILEDLEGKLYSIEPNDNGLRFAKGEITYKEYKILQEKGNALWITIFIVGILVFFTLMSVLLKFVL' A
#
# COMPACT_ATOMS: atom_id res chain seq x y z
N MET A 1 -30.04 -3.74 11.72
CA MET A 1 -28.59 -3.39 11.76
C MET A 1 -28.29 -2.59 10.50
N GLY A 2 -27.90 -1.32 10.63
CA GLY A 2 -27.76 -0.36 9.54
C GLY A 2 -26.77 -0.77 8.45
N ASN A 3 -27.06 -0.30 7.24
CA ASN A 3 -26.36 -0.49 5.97
C ASN A 3 -24.82 -0.50 6.13
N LYS A 4 -24.17 -1.67 5.91
CA LYS A 4 -22.72 -1.74 5.71
C LYS A 4 -22.41 -0.84 4.53
N SER A 5 -21.81 0.33 4.77
CA SER A 5 -21.47 1.29 3.71
C SER A 5 -20.84 0.55 2.54
N ALA A 6 -21.42 0.68 1.35
CA ALA A 6 -20.84 0.10 0.14
C ALA A 6 -19.48 0.77 -0.13
N LEU A 7 -18.42 0.19 0.44
CA LEU A 7 -17.07 0.72 0.38
C LEU A 7 -16.53 0.50 -1.03
N ILE A 8 -16.24 1.59 -1.72
CA ILE A 8 -15.58 1.54 -3.03
C ILE A 8 -14.12 1.16 -2.78
N THR A 9 -13.72 -0.02 -3.25
CA THR A 9 -12.35 -0.52 -3.12
C THR A 9 -11.54 -0.36 -4.41
N LYS A 10 -12.21 -0.09 -5.54
CA LYS A 10 -11.59 -0.08 -6.86
C LYS A 10 -12.40 0.75 -7.85
N VAL A 11 -11.70 1.41 -8.77
CA VAL A 11 -12.25 2.17 -9.90
C VAL A 11 -11.68 1.57 -11.19
N ILE A 12 -12.53 1.41 -12.20
CA ILE A 12 -12.13 1.01 -13.55
C ILE A 12 -12.18 2.25 -14.43
N LEU A 13 -11.05 2.59 -15.06
CA LEU A 13 -10.94 3.66 -16.04
C LEU A 13 -10.76 3.05 -17.43
N GLU A 14 -11.29 3.70 -18.45
CA GLU A 14 -11.14 3.32 -19.86
C GLU A 14 -10.44 4.46 -20.61
N ASP A 15 -9.45 4.12 -21.44
CA ASP A 15 -8.82 5.10 -22.33
C ASP A 15 -9.53 5.18 -23.69
N LEU A 16 -9.05 6.08 -24.56
CA LEU A 16 -9.64 6.30 -25.88
C LEU A 16 -9.49 5.09 -26.83
N GLU A 17 -8.62 4.15 -26.51
CA GLU A 17 -8.41 2.91 -27.28
C GLU A 17 -9.26 1.75 -26.71
N GLY A 18 -10.08 2.01 -25.69
CA GLY A 18 -10.93 1.01 -25.03
C GLY A 18 -10.19 0.15 -24.00
N LYS A 19 -8.96 0.51 -23.63
CA LYS A 19 -8.18 -0.25 -22.66
C LYS A 19 -8.58 0.11 -21.24
N LEU A 20 -8.83 -0.93 -20.45
CA LEU A 20 -9.29 -0.81 -19.07
C LEU A 20 -8.12 -0.83 -18.07
N TYR A 21 -8.16 0.09 -17.11
CA TYR A 21 -7.21 0.20 -16.02
C TYR A 21 -7.95 0.10 -14.68
N SER A 22 -7.45 -0.79 -13.84
CA SER A 22 -7.94 -0.96 -12.47
C SER A 22 -7.06 -0.16 -11.53
N ILE A 23 -7.63 0.82 -10.84
CA ILE A 23 -6.94 1.62 -9.84
C ILE A 23 -7.67 1.62 -8.50
N GLU A 24 -6.93 1.90 -7.43
CA GLU A 24 -7.50 2.16 -6.12
C GLU A 24 -8.00 3.62 -6.03
N PRO A 25 -9.07 3.89 -5.27
CA PRO A 25 -9.56 5.24 -5.02
C PRO A 25 -8.67 5.97 -3.99
N ASN A 26 -7.41 6.19 -4.34
CA ASN A 26 -6.40 6.89 -3.54
C ASN A 26 -5.71 7.99 -4.36
N ASP A 27 -4.81 8.76 -3.73
CA ASP A 27 -4.14 9.89 -4.38
C ASP A 27 -3.37 9.49 -5.65
N ASN A 28 -2.66 8.36 -5.64
CA ASN A 28 -1.92 7.90 -6.81
C ASN A 28 -2.87 7.46 -7.93
N GLY A 29 -3.99 6.82 -7.59
CA GLY A 29 -5.06 6.50 -8.54
C GLY A 29 -5.65 7.76 -9.18
N LEU A 30 -5.91 8.80 -8.38
CA LEU A 30 -6.39 10.09 -8.87
C LEU A 30 -5.39 10.78 -9.80
N ARG A 31 -4.10 10.77 -9.46
CA ARG A 31 -3.04 11.34 -10.31
C ARG A 31 -2.94 10.62 -11.64
N PHE A 32 -3.09 9.29 -11.65
CA PHE A 32 -3.18 8.53 -12.90
C PHE A 32 -4.43 8.91 -13.70
N ALA A 33 -5.61 8.99 -13.05
CA ALA A 33 -6.87 9.36 -13.70
C ALA A 33 -6.82 10.74 -14.37
N LYS A 34 -6.04 11.68 -13.80
CA LYS A 34 -5.81 13.02 -14.36
C LYS A 34 -4.73 13.07 -15.46
N GLY A 35 -4.02 11.97 -15.71
CA GLY A 35 -2.89 11.94 -16.64
C GLY A 35 -1.61 12.58 -16.11
N GLU A 36 -1.51 12.85 -14.79
CA GLU A 36 -0.32 13.44 -14.16
C GLU A 36 0.82 12.42 -14.01
N ILE A 37 0.49 11.13 -13.95
CA ILE A 37 1.43 10.00 -13.95
C ILE A 37 0.95 8.93 -14.92
N THR A 38 1.87 8.16 -15.47
CA THR A 38 1.57 7.00 -16.31
C THR A 38 1.10 5.80 -15.48
N TYR A 39 0.43 4.83 -16.12
CA TYR A 39 0.02 3.60 -15.43
C TYR A 39 1.21 2.79 -14.89
N LYS A 40 2.35 2.85 -15.58
CA LYS A 40 3.59 2.20 -15.13
C LYS A 40 4.11 2.84 -13.84
N GLU A 41 4.12 4.16 -13.77
CA GLU A 41 4.51 4.90 -12.57
C GLU A 41 3.54 4.66 -11.41
N TYR A 42 2.23 4.62 -11.69
CA TYR A 42 1.22 4.23 -10.70
C TYR A 42 1.53 2.87 -10.06
N LYS A 43 1.83 1.84 -10.88
CA LYS A 43 2.20 0.51 -10.37
C LYS A 43 3.46 0.53 -9.51
N ILE A 44 4.50 1.25 -9.95
CA ILE A 44 5.74 1.38 -9.19
C ILE A 44 5.48 2.04 -7.82
N LEU A 45 4.61 3.06 -7.77
CA LEU A 45 4.25 3.73 -6.52
C LEU A 45 3.48 2.82 -5.57
N GLN A 46 2.57 1.97 -6.08
CA GLN A 46 1.92 0.94 -5.28
C GLN A 46 2.93 -0.06 -4.70
N GLU A 47 3.82 -0.58 -5.54
CA GLU A 47 4.81 -1.60 -5.13
C GLU A 47 5.82 -1.05 -4.11
N LYS A 48 6.31 0.18 -4.32
CA LYS A 48 7.24 0.84 -3.40
C LYS A 48 6.63 1.11 -2.03
N GLY A 49 5.36 1.54 -2.00
CA GLY A 49 4.63 1.72 -0.74
C GLY A 49 4.61 0.42 0.06
N ASN A 50 4.23 -0.69 -0.56
CA ASN A 50 4.18 -1.99 0.10
C ASN A 50 5.55 -2.47 0.58
N ALA A 51 6.59 -2.34 -0.25
CA ALA A 51 7.95 -2.76 0.11
C ALA A 51 8.52 -1.99 1.32
N LEU A 52 8.27 -0.68 1.41
CA LEU A 52 8.69 0.13 2.54
C LEU A 52 8.02 -0.31 3.84
N TRP A 53 6.70 -0.51 3.83
CA TRP A 53 5.95 -0.98 5.00
C TRP A 53 6.40 -2.37 5.46
N ILE A 54 6.64 -3.30 4.52
CA ILE A 54 7.19 -4.63 4.83
C ILE A 54 8.57 -4.52 5.48
N THR A 55 9.43 -3.65 4.95
CA THR A 55 10.79 -3.44 5.48
C THR A 55 10.75 -2.90 6.91
N ILE A 56 9.92 -1.88 7.15
CA ILE A 56 9.72 -1.31 8.49
C ILE A 56 9.23 -2.37 9.47
N PHE A 57 8.27 -3.21 9.05
CA PHE A 57 7.74 -4.28 9.88
C PHE A 57 8.79 -5.31 10.27
N ILE A 58 9.60 -5.79 9.31
CA ILE A 58 10.68 -6.76 9.56
C ILE A 58 11.73 -6.18 10.50
N VAL A 59 12.19 -4.95 10.25
CA VAL A 59 13.18 -4.29 11.11
C VAL A 59 12.64 -4.09 12.53
N GLY A 60 11.38 -3.68 12.66
CA GLY A 60 10.72 -3.54 13.96
C GLY A 60 10.68 -4.85 14.75
N ILE A 61 10.35 -5.96 14.09
CA ILE A 61 10.36 -7.30 14.71
C ILE A 61 11.75 -7.68 15.20
N LEU A 62 12.79 -7.48 14.38
CA LEU A 62 14.17 -7.80 14.75
C LEU A 62 14.64 -6.97 15.95
N VAL A 63 14.33 -5.67 15.96
CA VAL A 63 14.65 -4.79 17.11
C VAL A 63 13.91 -5.25 18.36
N PHE A 64 12.63 -5.61 18.25
CA PHE A 64 11.86 -6.11 19.38
C PHE A 64 12.46 -7.39 19.99
N PHE A 65 12.79 -8.38 19.15
CA PHE A 65 13.39 -9.63 19.62
C PHE A 65 14.80 -9.46 20.21
N THR A 66 15.61 -8.55 19.65
CA THR A 66 16.94 -8.25 20.21
C THR A 66 16.82 -7.60 21.59
N LEU A 67 15.94 -6.61 21.75
CA LEU A 67 15.66 -5.97 23.04
C LEU A 67 15.11 -6.96 24.07
N MET A 68 14.16 -7.82 23.67
CA MET A 68 13.62 -8.87 24.54
C MET A 68 14.70 -9.84 25.01
N SER A 69 15.59 -10.25 24.11
CA SER A 69 16.70 -11.17 24.44
C SER A 69 17.69 -10.53 25.41
N VAL A 70 17.96 -9.22 25.27
CA VAL A 70 18.80 -8.47 26.22
C VAL A 70 18.13 -8.38 27.58
N LEU A 71 16.85 -8.02 27.64
CA LEU A 71 16.08 -7.95 28.90
C LEU A 71 16.06 -9.28 29.63
N LEU A 72 15.85 -10.40 28.92
CA LEU A 72 15.89 -11.73 29.50
C LEU A 72 17.24 -12.04 30.16
N LYS A 73 18.36 -11.60 29.59
CA LYS A 73 19.70 -11.76 30.18
C LYS A 73 19.94 -10.94 31.45
N PHE A 74 19.15 -9.89 31.70
CA PHE A 74 19.24 -9.09 32.93
C PHE A 74 18.32 -9.59 34.05
N VAL A 75 17.28 -10.36 33.69
CA VAL A 75 16.31 -10.91 34.64
C VAL A 75 16.70 -12.32 35.12
N LEU A 76 17.39 -13.10 34.27
CA LEU A 76 17.96 -14.43 34.57
C LEU A 76 19.41 -14.31 35.04
#